data_AF-A0A5N5WI51-F1
#
_entry.id   AF-A0A5N5WI51-F1
#
_cell.length_a   1.000
_cell.length_b   1.000
_cell.length_c   1.000
_cell.angle_alpha   90.00
_cell.angle_beta   90.00
_cell.angle_gamma   90.00
#
_symmetry.space_group_name_H-M   'P 1'
#
loop_
_entity.id
_entity.type
_entity.pdbx_description
1 polymer ?
#
loop_
_entity_poly.entity_id
_entity_poly.type
_entity_poly.pdbx_seq_one_letter_code
_entity_poly.pdbx_strand_id
1 'polypeptide(L)'
;MTPTLDPPKSSLIEQVNSPPKASLQILGTHSTNEQIKVINFDLWIDCSKVVGIKSGKFLTRSESDCRYWNHSANQDSCNFEEILDGWLNDWLGNSRGRRFWTLSKLVSFPDDDCAAMKAHIERLACNIAYDGSIEVVFHTPSIEADALPEKHKVQIQVEWSFDCPFTPADQVWNELVMNAMVDRKKGWISPNEPKLPYGMSPFRRAIRHGNNSRIVSQEHDADGSTRLVRQFSRWGCDGSS
;
A
#
# COMPACT_ATOMS: atom_id res chain seq x y z
N MET A 1 10.83 42.15 1.14
CA MET A 1 11.51 41.04 0.44
C MET A 1 12.12 40.15 1.51
N THR A 2 11.55 38.97 1.75
CA THR A 2 12.06 38.00 2.72
C THR A 2 13.22 37.25 2.07
N PRO A 3 14.41 37.15 2.68
CA PRO A 3 15.47 36.30 2.15
C PRO A 3 15.01 34.86 2.31
N THR A 4 14.73 34.17 1.20
CA THR A 4 14.56 32.73 1.18
C THR A 4 15.94 32.15 1.52
N LEU A 5 16.13 31.80 2.79
CA LEU A 5 17.31 31.08 3.26
C LEU A 5 17.47 29.83 2.38
N ASP A 6 18.67 29.61 1.84
CA ASP A 6 19.01 28.31 1.27
C ASP A 6 18.68 27.25 2.35
N PRO A 7 17.89 26.20 2.05
CA PRO A 7 17.57 25.21 3.06
C PRO A 7 18.88 24.60 3.56
N PRO A 8 19.10 24.54 4.89
CA PRO A 8 20.37 24.06 5.42
C PRO A 8 20.60 22.61 4.99
N LYS A 9 21.84 22.27 4.67
CA LYS A 9 22.29 20.92 4.29
C LYS A 9 21.72 19.83 5.21
N SER A 10 21.63 20.11 6.51
CA SER A 10 21.00 19.23 7.51
C SER A 10 19.53 18.94 7.23
N SER A 11 18.75 19.93 6.80
CA SER A 11 17.33 19.75 6.45
C SER A 11 17.15 18.85 5.22
N LEU A 12 18.07 18.91 4.25
CA LEU A 12 18.04 18.01 3.09
C LEU A 12 18.38 16.57 3.48
N ILE A 13 19.38 16.36 4.33
CA ILE A 13 19.74 15.02 4.83
C ILE A 13 18.59 14.45 5.66
N GLU A 14 18.00 15.23 6.57
CA GLU A 14 16.80 14.83 7.33
C GLU A 14 15.64 14.46 6.41
N GLN A 15 15.42 15.24 5.34
CA GLN A 15 14.40 14.92 4.35
C GLN A 15 14.73 13.65 3.58
N VAL A 16 15.98 13.41 3.19
CA VAL A 16 16.40 12.17 2.51
C VAL A 16 16.28 10.97 3.42
N ASN A 17 16.46 11.12 4.73
CA ASN A 17 16.34 10.02 5.70
C ASN A 17 14.90 9.78 6.15
N SER A 18 13.98 10.68 5.81
CA SER A 18 12.56 10.51 6.06
C SER A 18 11.91 9.72 4.91
N PRO A 19 11.40 8.50 5.15
CA PRO A 19 10.74 7.73 4.11
C PRO A 19 9.44 8.39 3.64
N PRO A 20 9.04 8.19 2.37
CA PRO A 20 7.71 8.60 1.92
C PRO A 20 6.62 7.80 2.63
N LYS A 21 5.45 8.42 2.86
CA LYS A 21 4.28 7.73 3.43
C LYS A 21 3.61 6.87 2.37
N ALA A 22 3.83 5.56 2.41
CA ALA A 22 3.19 4.61 1.50
C ALA A 22 1.96 3.96 2.16
N SER A 23 0.94 3.66 1.36
CA SER A 23 -0.26 2.97 1.84
C SER A 23 -0.85 2.05 0.79
N LEU A 24 -1.53 1.00 1.24
CA LEU A 24 -2.23 0.05 0.39
C LEU A 24 -3.73 0.22 0.61
N GLN A 25 -4.47 0.40 -0.48
CA GLN A 25 -5.92 0.41 -0.47
C GLN A 25 -6.45 -0.92 -1.01
N ILE A 26 -7.42 -1.50 -0.30
CA ILE A 26 -8.17 -2.68 -0.72
C ILE A 26 -9.64 -2.27 -0.85
N LEU A 27 -10.10 -2.13 -2.08
CA LEU A 27 -11.44 -1.68 -2.41
C LEU A 27 -12.28 -2.85 -2.91
N GLY A 28 -13.37 -3.15 -2.22
CA GLY A 28 -14.36 -4.14 -2.65
C GLY A 28 -15.61 -3.45 -3.14
N THR A 29 -16.01 -3.74 -4.37
CA THR A 29 -17.21 -3.16 -4.98
C THR A 29 -18.08 -4.21 -5.65
N HIS A 30 -19.35 -3.87 -5.86
CA HIS A 30 -20.23 -4.62 -6.74
C HIS A 30 -20.94 -3.67 -7.70
N SER A 31 -21.25 -4.16 -8.88
CA SER A 31 -22.08 -3.45 -9.84
C SER A 31 -23.52 -3.83 -9.60
N THR A 32 -24.40 -2.84 -9.51
CA THR A 32 -25.83 -3.10 -9.52
C THR A 32 -26.35 -3.28 -10.95
N ASN A 33 -27.57 -3.82 -11.09
CA ASN A 33 -28.28 -3.88 -12.37
C ASN A 33 -28.40 -2.50 -13.08
N GLU A 34 -28.30 -1.40 -12.33
CA GLU A 34 -28.29 -0.02 -12.83
C GLU A 34 -26.89 0.48 -13.21
N GLN A 35 -25.88 -0.41 -13.26
CA GLN A 35 -24.47 -0.11 -13.48
C GLN A 35 -23.84 0.81 -12.42
N ILE A 36 -24.50 0.99 -11.28
CA ILE A 36 -23.95 1.79 -10.17
C ILE A 36 -22.93 0.94 -9.44
N LYS A 37 -21.68 1.41 -9.37
CA LYS A 37 -20.61 0.77 -8.58
C LYS A 37 -20.82 1.10 -7.10
N VAL A 38 -21.26 0.12 -6.32
CA VAL A 38 -21.48 0.26 -4.87
C VAL A 38 -20.26 -0.25 -4.12
N ILE A 39 -19.75 0.57 -3.19
CA ILE A 39 -18.60 0.23 -2.35
C ILE A 39 -19.06 -0.62 -1.16
N ASN A 40 -18.62 -1.87 -1.12
CA ASN A 40 -18.86 -2.81 -0.03
C ASN A 40 -17.88 -2.60 1.13
N PHE A 41 -16.60 -2.37 0.83
CA PHE A 41 -15.55 -2.06 1.81
C PHE A 41 -14.43 -1.26 1.15
N ASP A 42 -13.72 -0.46 1.94
CA ASP A 42 -12.60 0.38 1.49
C ASP A 42 -11.54 0.43 2.59
N LEU A 43 -10.59 -0.50 2.55
CA LEU A 43 -9.62 -0.72 3.62
C LEU A 43 -8.30 -0.04 3.29
N TRP A 44 -7.71 0.64 4.27
CA TRP A 44 -6.42 1.30 4.14
C TRP A 44 -5.39 0.68 5.10
N ILE A 45 -4.21 0.36 4.58
CA ILE A 45 -3.12 -0.27 5.32
C ILE A 45 -1.89 0.60 5.22
N ASP A 46 -1.29 0.89 6.38
CA ASP A 46 -0.03 1.61 6.44
C ASP A 46 1.11 0.71 5.96
N CYS A 47 1.82 1.15 4.92
CA CYS A 47 2.96 0.44 4.36
C CYS A 47 4.29 1.09 4.78
N SER A 48 4.31 1.94 5.81
CA SER A 48 5.51 2.68 6.24
C SER A 48 6.62 1.80 6.85
N LYS A 49 6.51 0.47 6.81
CA LYS A 49 7.61 -0.43 7.16
C LYS A 49 8.65 -0.41 6.04
N VAL A 50 9.70 0.36 6.26
CA VAL A 50 10.70 0.71 5.25
C VAL A 50 11.89 -0.24 5.31
N VAL A 51 12.36 -0.67 4.14
CA VAL A 51 13.60 -1.46 4.00
C VAL A 51 14.82 -0.54 3.90
N GLY A 52 14.68 0.59 3.19
CA GLY A 52 15.72 1.61 3.05
C GLY A 52 15.70 2.28 1.67
N ILE A 53 16.74 3.06 1.41
CA ILE A 53 16.99 3.66 0.09
C ILE A 53 17.60 2.58 -0.80
N LYS A 54 16.88 2.22 -1.85
CA LYS A 54 17.30 1.25 -2.87
C LYS A 54 18.27 1.87 -3.86
N SER A 55 17.97 3.07 -4.34
CA SER A 55 18.82 3.77 -5.29
C SER A 55 18.69 5.28 -5.16
N GLY A 56 19.66 6.01 -5.70
CA GLY A 56 19.62 7.46 -5.73
C GLY A 56 20.33 8.03 -6.95
N LYS A 57 19.82 9.16 -7.44
CA LYS A 57 20.32 9.87 -8.62
C LYS A 57 20.52 11.34 -8.30
N PHE A 58 21.65 11.86 -8.75
CA PHE A 58 21.92 13.29 -8.82
C PHE A 58 21.82 13.69 -10.28
N LEU A 59 20.76 14.41 -10.63
CA LEU A 59 20.52 14.90 -11.99
C LEU A 59 20.87 16.38 -12.03
N THR A 60 21.70 16.77 -13.00
CA THR A 60 22.04 18.17 -13.24
C THR A 60 21.73 18.55 -14.69
N ARG A 61 21.94 19.82 -15.07
CA ARG A 61 21.84 20.23 -16.48
C ARG A 61 22.88 19.59 -17.39
N SER A 62 24.02 19.16 -16.84
CA SER A 62 25.05 18.44 -17.59
C SER A 62 24.94 16.96 -17.30
N GLU A 63 24.71 16.14 -18.32
CA GLU A 63 24.67 14.69 -18.19
C GLU A 63 26.00 14.11 -17.69
N SER A 64 27.12 14.77 -17.99
CA SER A 64 28.47 14.40 -17.51
C SER A 64 28.61 14.43 -15.98
N ASP A 65 27.78 15.25 -15.32
CA ASP A 65 27.86 15.49 -13.88
C ASP A 65 26.78 14.70 -13.12
N CYS A 66 25.97 13.93 -13.84
CA CYS A 66 24.99 13.04 -13.25
C CYS A 66 25.70 11.90 -12.52
N ARG A 67 25.27 11.61 -11.29
CA ARG A 67 25.78 10.49 -10.49
C ARG A 67 24.65 9.55 -10.11
N TYR A 68 24.96 8.26 -10.08
CA TYR A 68 24.03 7.21 -9.71
C TYR A 68 24.62 6.36 -8.59
N TRP A 69 23.75 5.95 -7.66
CA TRP A 69 24.06 5.00 -6.61
C TRP A 69 22.94 3.97 -6.52
N ASN A 70 23.32 2.72 -6.28
CA ASN A 70 22.39 1.62 -6.07
C ASN A 70 22.90 0.72 -4.96
N HIS A 71 22.05 0.44 -3.97
CA HIS A 71 22.39 -0.37 -2.82
C HIS A 71 22.92 -1.76 -3.20
N SER A 72 22.34 -2.44 -4.19
CA SER A 72 22.75 -3.81 -4.57
C SER A 72 24.12 -3.89 -5.23
N ALA A 73 24.53 -2.83 -5.93
CA ALA A 73 25.83 -2.77 -6.60
C ALA A 73 26.96 -2.32 -5.67
N ASN A 74 26.61 -1.74 -4.51
CA ASN A 74 27.48 -0.94 -3.67
C ASN A 74 27.51 -1.42 -2.22
N GLN A 75 27.17 -2.70 -1.97
CA GLN A 75 27.02 -3.29 -0.62
C GLN A 75 28.25 -3.12 0.29
N ASP A 76 29.45 -3.01 -0.28
CA ASP A 76 30.72 -2.81 0.45
C ASP A 76 31.17 -1.34 0.53
N SER A 77 30.32 -0.39 0.10
CA SER A 77 30.68 1.03 -0.02
C SER A 77 29.76 1.95 0.79
N CYS A 78 30.14 3.23 0.86
CA CYS A 78 29.43 4.30 1.55
C CYS A 78 27.90 4.30 1.30
N ASN A 79 27.14 4.59 2.35
CA ASN A 79 25.69 4.75 2.27
C ASN A 79 25.33 5.95 1.37
N PHE A 80 24.12 5.95 0.79
CA PHE A 80 23.66 7.04 -0.08
C PHE A 80 23.83 8.43 0.57
N GLU A 81 23.62 8.51 1.88
CA GLU A 81 23.79 9.73 2.69
C GLU A 81 25.21 10.30 2.64
N GLU A 82 26.22 9.44 2.75
CA GLU A 82 27.62 9.86 2.73
C GLU A 82 28.02 10.36 1.33
N ILE A 83 27.48 9.73 0.30
CA ILE A 83 27.67 10.14 -1.09
C ILE A 83 26.97 11.47 -1.37
N LEU A 84 25.75 11.63 -0.86
CA LEU A 84 25.01 12.89 -0.89
C LEU A 84 25.77 13.99 -0.15
N ASP A 85 26.30 13.72 1.04
CA ASP A 85 27.03 14.68 1.86
C ASP A 85 28.30 15.18 1.14
N GLY A 86 29.11 14.25 0.64
CA GLY A 86 30.32 14.56 -0.13
C GLY A 86 30.00 15.32 -1.43
N TRP A 87 28.99 14.87 -2.17
CA TRP A 87 28.57 15.54 -3.40
C TRP A 87 28.05 16.96 -3.14
N LEU A 88 27.25 17.15 -2.07
CA LEU A 88 26.81 18.47 -1.66
C LEU A 88 28.00 19.35 -1.29
N ASN A 89 28.99 18.85 -0.56
CA ASN A 89 30.19 19.64 -0.22
C ASN A 89 30.95 20.09 -1.47
N ASP A 90 31.17 19.19 -2.43
CA ASP A 90 31.82 19.50 -3.70
C ASP A 90 31.03 20.53 -4.52
N TRP A 91 29.71 20.35 -4.61
CA TRP A 91 28.83 21.21 -5.40
C TRP A 91 28.60 22.60 -4.76
N LEU A 92 28.47 22.64 -3.43
CA LEU A 92 28.44 23.86 -2.63
C LEU A 92 29.81 24.57 -2.63
N GLY A 93 30.92 23.84 -2.72
CA GLY A 93 32.26 24.43 -2.78
C GLY A 93 32.55 25.15 -4.11
N ASN A 94 32.04 24.62 -5.22
CA ASN A 94 32.42 25.03 -6.57
C ASN A 94 31.46 26.03 -7.26
N SER A 95 30.34 26.42 -6.64
CA SER A 95 29.30 27.23 -7.30
C SER A 95 29.16 28.66 -6.74
N ARG A 96 29.24 29.67 -7.64
CA ARG A 96 29.16 31.13 -7.33
C ARG A 96 27.74 31.74 -7.34
N GLY A 97 26.67 30.96 -7.41
CA GLY A 97 25.29 31.46 -7.54
C GLY A 97 24.30 30.84 -6.56
N ARG A 98 23.07 31.36 -6.49
CA ARG A 98 21.99 30.80 -5.65
C ARG A 98 21.78 29.32 -5.94
N ARG A 99 21.60 28.56 -4.88
CA ARG A 99 21.67 27.11 -4.88
C ARG A 99 20.30 26.54 -4.59
N PHE A 100 19.67 26.05 -5.65
CA PHE A 100 18.36 25.45 -5.54
C PHE A 100 18.46 24.00 -6.02
N TRP A 101 17.96 23.08 -5.20
CA TRP A 101 17.77 21.67 -5.51
C TRP A 101 16.32 21.26 -5.31
N THR A 102 15.90 20.21 -6.03
CA THR A 102 14.62 19.54 -5.81
C THR A 102 14.88 18.12 -5.32
N LEU A 103 14.23 17.70 -4.24
CA LEU A 103 14.25 16.31 -3.78
C LEU A 103 12.98 15.59 -4.28
N SER A 104 13.16 14.50 -5.02
CA SER A 104 12.08 13.63 -5.48
C SER A 104 12.21 12.27 -4.80
N LYS A 105 11.21 11.89 -4.00
CA LYS A 105 11.15 10.57 -3.38
C LYS A 105 10.29 9.67 -4.23
N LEU A 106 10.90 8.64 -4.79
CA LEU A 106 10.23 7.60 -5.55
C LEU A 106 10.03 6.39 -4.64
N VAL A 107 8.95 5.66 -4.90
CA VAL A 107 8.70 4.39 -4.23
C VAL A 107 8.72 3.29 -5.27
N SER A 108 9.49 2.25 -4.99
CA SER A 108 9.48 1.03 -5.80
C SER A 108 8.78 -0.08 -5.03
N PHE A 109 7.76 -0.63 -5.66
CA PHE A 109 7.14 -1.88 -5.27
C PHE A 109 7.24 -2.79 -6.49
N PRO A 110 8.02 -3.90 -6.45
CA PRO A 110 8.20 -4.75 -7.61
C PRO A 110 6.86 -5.23 -8.18
N ASP A 111 6.73 -5.25 -9.50
CA ASP A 111 5.46 -5.63 -10.16
C ASP A 111 5.02 -7.05 -9.77
N ASP A 112 5.97 -7.97 -9.63
CA ASP A 112 5.71 -9.35 -9.20
C ASP A 112 5.17 -9.41 -7.77
N ASP A 113 5.70 -8.60 -6.85
CA ASP A 113 5.21 -8.49 -5.47
C ASP A 113 3.81 -7.87 -5.44
N CYS A 114 3.54 -6.90 -6.31
CA CYS A 114 2.21 -6.29 -6.48
C CYS A 114 1.18 -7.32 -6.95
N ALA A 115 1.53 -8.11 -7.97
CA ALA A 115 0.68 -9.17 -8.48
C ALA A 115 0.43 -10.27 -7.43
N ALA A 116 1.47 -10.68 -6.69
CA ALA A 116 1.34 -11.66 -5.62
C ALA A 116 0.44 -11.17 -4.48
N MET A 117 0.58 -9.89 -4.08
CA MET A 117 -0.28 -9.25 -3.07
C MET A 117 -1.74 -9.20 -3.52
N LYS A 118 -1.99 -8.79 -4.78
CA LYS A 118 -3.33 -8.80 -5.39
C LYS A 118 -3.98 -10.19 -5.34
N ALA A 119 -3.27 -11.20 -5.83
CA ALA A 119 -3.76 -12.58 -5.83
C ALA A 119 -4.02 -13.11 -4.41
N HIS A 120 -3.21 -12.70 -3.43
CA HIS A 120 -3.42 -13.06 -2.03
C HIS A 120 -4.70 -12.42 -1.46
N ILE A 121 -4.92 -11.12 -1.71
CA ILE A 121 -6.13 -10.42 -1.25
C ILE A 121 -7.39 -10.99 -1.90
N GLU A 122 -7.35 -11.31 -3.19
CA GLU A 122 -8.44 -11.99 -3.89
C GLU A 122 -8.77 -13.33 -3.24
N ARG A 123 -7.74 -14.11 -2.87
CA ARG A 123 -7.93 -15.37 -2.14
C ARG A 123 -8.58 -15.16 -0.77
N LEU A 124 -8.19 -14.12 -0.03
CA LEU A 124 -8.82 -13.79 1.26
C LEU A 124 -10.31 -13.46 1.08
N ALA A 125 -10.65 -12.72 0.03
CA ALA A 125 -12.04 -12.41 -0.28
C ALA A 125 -12.85 -13.67 -0.69
N CYS A 126 -12.27 -14.57 -1.48
CA CYS A 126 -12.89 -15.87 -1.77
C CYS A 126 -13.12 -16.71 -0.50
N ASN A 127 -12.19 -16.68 0.45
CA ASN A 127 -12.30 -17.41 1.72
C ASN A 127 -13.46 -16.92 2.60
N ILE A 128 -13.95 -15.70 2.37
CA ILE A 128 -15.14 -15.16 3.03
C ILE A 128 -16.37 -15.17 2.11
N ALA A 129 -16.33 -15.91 1.01
CA ALA A 129 -17.39 -16.01 0.01
C ALA A 129 -17.81 -14.67 -0.60
N TYR A 130 -16.87 -13.72 -0.72
CA TYR A 130 -17.11 -12.49 -1.47
C TYR A 130 -17.00 -12.74 -2.97
N ASP A 131 -17.92 -12.17 -3.74
CA ASP A 131 -18.04 -12.35 -5.20
C ASP A 131 -18.14 -11.02 -5.96
N GLY A 132 -17.91 -9.92 -5.25
CA GLY A 132 -17.75 -8.60 -5.87
C GLY A 132 -16.37 -8.43 -6.52
N SER A 133 -16.19 -7.30 -7.19
CA SER A 133 -14.91 -6.88 -7.75
C SER A 133 -13.98 -6.34 -6.67
N ILE A 134 -12.71 -6.74 -6.73
CA ILE A 134 -11.66 -6.30 -5.82
C ILE A 134 -10.65 -5.48 -6.59
N GLU A 135 -10.27 -4.36 -6.02
CA GLU A 135 -9.24 -3.48 -6.54
C GLU A 135 -8.22 -3.24 -5.44
N VAL A 136 -6.94 -3.46 -5.76
CA VAL A 136 -5.83 -3.25 -4.82
C VAL A 136 -4.92 -2.19 -5.42
N VAL A 137 -4.81 -1.06 -4.73
CA VAL A 137 -4.08 0.12 -5.20
C VAL A 137 -3.01 0.47 -4.18
N PHE A 138 -1.77 0.63 -4.65
CA PHE A 138 -0.68 1.10 -3.84
C PHE A 138 -0.52 2.62 -4.01
N HIS A 139 -0.76 3.35 -2.93
CA HIS A 139 -0.68 4.81 -2.89
C HIS A 139 0.67 5.22 -2.34
N THR A 140 1.32 6.11 -3.09
CA THR A 140 2.58 6.73 -2.71
C THR A 140 2.35 8.25 -2.68
N PRO A 141 3.09 9.03 -1.89
CA PRO A 141 2.96 10.47 -1.93
C PRO A 141 3.30 10.90 -3.35
N SER A 142 2.36 11.57 -4.02
CA SER A 142 2.64 12.18 -5.31
C SER A 142 3.83 13.12 -5.13
N ILE A 143 4.80 13.03 -6.02
CA ILE A 143 5.75 14.11 -6.22
C ILE A 143 4.86 15.33 -6.53
N GLU A 144 4.74 16.29 -5.60
CA GLU A 144 4.13 17.57 -5.93
C GLU A 144 4.99 18.19 -7.04
N ALA A 145 4.58 17.94 -8.28
CA ALA A 145 5.17 18.51 -9.48
C ALA A 145 4.84 20.01 -9.58
N ASP A 146 4.06 20.55 -8.64
CA ASP A 146 3.72 21.98 -8.52
C ASP A 146 4.90 22.85 -8.07
N ALA A 147 6.05 22.24 -7.80
CA ALA A 147 7.33 22.92 -7.77
C ALA A 147 8.30 22.29 -8.78
N LEU A 148 7.89 22.15 -10.04
CA LEU A 148 8.81 22.40 -11.15
C LEU A 148 8.89 23.92 -11.36
N PRO A 149 9.72 24.69 -10.64
CA PRO A 149 10.24 25.86 -11.31
C PRO A 149 11.24 25.31 -12.31
N GLU A 150 11.14 25.76 -13.54
CA GLU A 150 12.13 25.70 -14.61
C GLU A 150 13.53 26.28 -14.20
N LYS A 151 13.81 26.43 -12.89
CA LYS A 151 14.90 27.19 -12.28
C LYS A 151 15.83 26.39 -11.35
N HIS A 152 15.53 25.14 -10.98
CA HIS A 152 16.47 24.33 -10.19
C HIS A 152 17.61 23.81 -11.07
N LYS A 153 18.86 23.92 -10.59
CA LYS A 153 20.04 23.44 -11.33
C LYS A 153 20.30 21.94 -11.13
N VAL A 154 19.70 21.36 -10.08
CA VAL A 154 19.96 20.00 -9.61
C VAL A 154 18.65 19.38 -9.12
N GLN A 155 18.41 18.12 -9.49
CA GLN A 155 17.38 17.26 -8.92
C GLN A 155 18.03 16.05 -8.25
N ILE A 156 17.66 15.77 -7.01
CA ILE A 156 18.06 14.59 -6.26
C ILE A 156 16.86 13.66 -6.26
N GLN A 157 17.00 12.48 -6.87
CA GLN A 157 15.96 11.44 -6.84
C GLN A 157 16.40 10.32 -5.91
N VAL A 158 15.51 9.90 -5.01
CA VAL A 158 15.77 8.84 -4.04
C VAL A 158 14.67 7.81 -4.17
N GLU A 159 15.02 6.59 -4.58
CA GLU A 159 14.11 5.46 -4.70
C GLU A 159 14.13 4.66 -3.40
N TRP A 160 12.99 4.60 -2.74
CA TRP A 160 12.78 3.81 -1.53
C TRP A 160 12.20 2.43 -1.86
N SER A 161 12.69 1.43 -1.15
CA SER A 161 12.09 0.10 -1.10
C SER A 161 11.29 -0.09 0.18
N PHE A 162 10.10 -0.65 0.04
CA PHE A 162 9.21 -0.97 1.15
C PHE A 162 9.00 -2.47 1.23
N ASP A 163 8.82 -2.96 2.46
CA ASP A 163 8.37 -4.33 2.67
C ASP A 163 6.90 -4.44 2.25
N CYS A 164 6.55 -5.63 1.78
CA CYS A 164 5.16 -6.03 1.66
C CYS A 164 4.46 -5.89 3.03
N PRO A 165 3.28 -5.21 3.11
CA PRO A 165 2.67 -4.90 4.41
C PRO A 165 2.31 -6.14 5.22
N PHE A 166 1.99 -7.25 4.54
CA PHE A 166 1.83 -8.57 5.12
C PHE A 166 1.98 -9.65 4.05
N THR A 167 2.28 -10.87 4.46
CA THR A 167 2.49 -12.01 3.53
C THR A 167 1.39 -13.06 3.71
N PRO A 168 1.24 -14.02 2.79
CA PRO A 168 0.29 -15.11 2.97
C PRO A 168 0.47 -15.93 4.25
N ALA A 169 1.69 -15.97 4.81
CA ALA A 169 1.97 -16.65 6.07
C ALA A 169 1.49 -15.85 7.31
N ASP A 170 1.16 -14.58 7.16
CA ASP A 170 0.75 -13.71 8.25
C ASP A 170 -0.72 -13.90 8.60
N GLN A 171 -0.99 -14.87 9.48
CA GLN A 171 -2.35 -15.22 9.89
C GLN A 171 -3.06 -14.07 10.60
N VAL A 172 -2.33 -13.24 11.35
CA VAL A 172 -2.93 -12.12 12.08
C VAL A 172 -3.48 -11.09 11.09
N TRP A 173 -2.70 -10.74 10.08
CA TRP A 173 -3.16 -9.84 9.02
C TRP A 173 -4.24 -10.46 8.15
N ASN A 174 -4.12 -11.74 7.78
CA ASN A 174 -5.14 -12.44 7.00
C ASN A 174 -6.51 -12.39 7.69
N GLU A 175 -6.55 -12.70 8.99
CA GLU A 175 -7.77 -12.63 9.79
C GLU A 175 -8.28 -11.19 9.92
N LEU A 176 -7.39 -10.22 10.14
CA LEU A 176 -7.78 -8.81 10.26
C LEU A 176 -8.44 -8.29 8.98
N VAL A 177 -7.84 -8.55 7.83
CA VAL A 177 -8.35 -8.14 6.51
C VAL A 177 -9.69 -8.81 6.23
N MET A 178 -9.79 -10.13 6.42
CA MET A 178 -11.05 -10.86 6.21
C MET A 178 -12.17 -10.36 7.12
N ASN A 179 -11.89 -10.11 8.39
CA ASN A 179 -12.90 -9.55 9.30
C ASN A 179 -13.32 -8.14 8.87
N ALA A 180 -12.37 -7.27 8.54
CA ALA A 180 -12.66 -5.91 8.10
C ALA A 180 -13.50 -5.85 6.81
N MET A 181 -13.25 -6.78 5.87
CA MET A 181 -14.09 -6.95 4.67
C MET A 181 -15.53 -7.34 5.05
N VAL A 182 -15.71 -8.35 5.91
CA VAL A 182 -17.04 -8.81 6.37
C VAL A 182 -17.78 -7.71 7.12
N ASP A 183 -17.06 -6.92 7.92
CA ASP A 183 -17.58 -5.77 8.66
C ASP A 183 -17.86 -4.55 7.77
N ARG A 184 -17.61 -4.64 6.45
CA ARG A 184 -17.81 -3.55 5.49
C ARG A 184 -17.09 -2.27 5.90
N LYS A 185 -15.92 -2.42 6.54
CA LYS A 185 -15.16 -1.29 7.10
C LYS A 185 -14.72 -0.35 5.98
N LYS A 186 -14.71 0.94 6.30
CA LYS A 186 -14.16 2.02 5.46
C LYS A 186 -13.12 2.78 6.28
N GLY A 187 -11.89 2.81 5.80
CA GLY A 187 -10.77 3.48 6.44
C GLY A 187 -9.64 2.54 6.88
N TRP A 188 -8.81 3.03 7.78
CA TRP A 188 -7.56 2.38 8.19
C TRP A 188 -7.80 1.13 9.04
N ILE A 189 -6.98 0.10 8.79
CA ILE A 189 -6.90 -1.10 9.63
C ILE A 189 -5.48 -1.24 10.18
N SER A 190 -5.39 -1.69 11.42
CA SER A 190 -4.11 -1.87 12.12
C SER A 190 -4.17 -3.11 13.02
N PRO A 191 -3.08 -3.91 13.09
CA PRO A 191 -3.02 -5.06 13.97
C PRO A 191 -2.96 -4.67 15.45
N ASN A 192 -2.70 -3.39 15.74
CA ASN A 192 -2.67 -2.84 17.09
C ASN A 192 -4.07 -2.45 17.60
N GLU A 193 -5.10 -2.49 16.76
CA GLU A 193 -6.48 -2.27 17.21
C GLU A 193 -6.92 -3.41 18.14
N PRO A 194 -7.72 -3.13 19.19
CA PRO A 194 -8.25 -4.16 20.06
C PRO A 194 -9.01 -5.22 19.25
N LYS A 195 -8.63 -6.49 19.39
CA LYS A 195 -9.32 -7.59 18.71
C LYS A 195 -10.76 -7.66 19.19
N LEU A 196 -11.71 -7.50 18.28
CA LEU A 196 -13.12 -7.73 18.55
C LEU A 196 -13.37 -9.24 18.75
N PRO A 197 -14.11 -9.64 19.80
CA PRO A 197 -14.47 -11.03 19.99
C PRO A 197 -15.57 -11.41 19.00
N TYR A 198 -15.17 -11.91 17.82
CA TYR A 198 -16.11 -12.23 16.75
C TYR A 198 -16.90 -13.52 16.99
N GLY A 199 -16.42 -14.43 17.85
CA GLY A 199 -17.09 -15.68 18.25
C GLY A 199 -17.33 -16.71 17.14
N MET A 200 -17.10 -16.34 15.87
CA MET A 200 -17.27 -17.16 14.68
C MET A 200 -16.23 -16.76 13.63
N SER A 201 -15.92 -17.69 12.71
CA SER A 201 -15.03 -17.38 11.59
C SER A 201 -15.62 -16.31 10.65
N PRO A 202 -14.78 -15.52 9.95
CA PRO A 202 -15.24 -14.51 8.99
C PRO A 202 -16.23 -15.06 7.96
N PHE A 203 -15.98 -16.26 7.42
CA PHE A 203 -16.88 -16.95 6.49
C PHE A 203 -18.30 -17.15 7.08
N ARG A 204 -18.40 -17.68 8.30
CA ARG A 204 -19.71 -17.91 8.96
C ARG A 204 -20.43 -16.59 9.22
N ARG A 205 -19.68 -15.55 9.58
CA ARG A 205 -20.22 -14.21 9.79
C ARG A 205 -20.77 -13.62 8.49
N ALA A 206 -20.01 -13.72 7.39
CA ALA A 206 -20.43 -13.23 6.08
C ALA A 206 -21.78 -13.83 5.65
N ILE A 207 -21.92 -15.14 5.80
CA ILE A 207 -23.17 -15.86 5.50
C ILE A 207 -24.33 -15.37 6.36
N ARG A 208 -24.11 -15.23 7.68
CA ARG A 208 -25.16 -14.80 8.62
C ARG A 208 -25.59 -13.36 8.35
N HIS A 209 -24.65 -12.48 8.04
CA HIS A 209 -24.92 -11.06 7.81
C HIS A 209 -25.69 -10.80 6.51
N GLY A 210 -25.49 -11.66 5.50
CA GLY A 210 -26.20 -11.57 4.22
C GLY A 210 -27.59 -12.22 4.19
N ASN A 211 -27.96 -13.05 5.19
CA ASN A 211 -29.05 -14.02 5.05
C ASN A 211 -28.89 -14.93 3.82
N ASN A 212 -27.64 -15.21 3.43
CA ASN A 212 -27.31 -15.90 2.19
C ASN A 212 -27.40 -17.43 2.29
N SER A 213 -28.08 -17.98 3.29
CA SER A 213 -28.23 -19.43 3.45
C SER A 213 -29.65 -19.88 3.14
N ARG A 214 -29.80 -20.84 2.22
CA ARG A 214 -31.07 -21.51 1.91
C ARG A 214 -31.01 -22.97 2.33
N ILE A 215 -32.09 -23.48 2.90
CA ILE A 215 -32.25 -24.93 3.16
C ILE A 215 -32.66 -25.58 1.84
N VAL A 216 -31.91 -26.59 1.40
CA VAL A 216 -32.12 -27.29 0.12
C VAL A 216 -32.66 -28.69 0.32
N SER A 217 -32.34 -29.34 1.44
CA SER A 217 -33.03 -30.55 1.86
C SER A 217 -33.24 -30.55 3.37
N GLN A 218 -34.33 -31.19 3.78
CA GLN A 218 -34.67 -31.47 5.15
C GLN A 218 -35.05 -32.94 5.22
N GLU A 219 -34.21 -33.74 5.86
CA GLU A 219 -34.47 -35.16 6.11
C GLU A 219 -34.83 -35.34 7.59
N HIS A 220 -35.86 -36.15 7.83
CA HIS A 220 -36.21 -36.60 9.17
C HIS A 220 -35.70 -38.02 9.34
N ASP A 221 -34.72 -38.17 10.21
CA ASP A 221 -34.19 -39.48 10.58
C ASP A 221 -35.24 -40.22 11.43
N ALA A 222 -35.22 -41.56 11.40
CA ALA A 222 -36.19 -42.40 12.10
C ALA A 222 -36.17 -42.23 13.64
N ASP A 223 -35.11 -41.62 14.17
CA ASP A 223 -34.93 -41.25 15.57
C ASP A 223 -35.50 -39.87 15.93
N GLY A 224 -36.16 -39.19 14.96
CA GLY A 224 -36.76 -37.87 15.14
C GLY A 224 -35.77 -36.71 15.00
N SER A 225 -34.49 -36.99 14.70
CA SER A 225 -33.52 -35.94 14.41
C SER A 225 -33.74 -35.36 13.01
N THR A 226 -33.52 -34.05 12.86
CA THR A 226 -33.73 -33.35 11.57
C THR A 226 -32.37 -32.97 10.99
N ARG A 227 -32.03 -33.55 9.84
CA ARG A 227 -30.86 -33.16 9.05
C ARG A 227 -31.25 -32.07 8.06
N LEU A 228 -30.59 -30.92 8.15
CA LEU A 228 -30.78 -29.80 7.23
C LEU A 228 -29.53 -29.64 6.37
N VAL A 229 -29.67 -29.80 5.06
CA VAL A 229 -28.64 -29.40 4.10
C VAL A 229 -28.87 -27.93 3.75
N ARG A 230 -27.87 -27.09 4.05
CA ARG A 230 -27.89 -25.66 3.71
C ARG A 230 -26.95 -25.38 2.55
N GLN A 231 -27.45 -24.66 1.56
CA GLN A 231 -26.66 -24.06 0.50
C GLN A 231 -26.39 -22.60 0.85
N PHE A 232 -25.14 -22.17 0.63
CA PHE A 232 -24.70 -20.81 0.91
C PHE A 232 -24.46 -20.08 -0.40
N SER A 233 -25.03 -18.89 -0.52
CA SER A 233 -24.79 -17.97 -1.63
C SER A 233 -23.64 -17.05 -1.27
N ARG A 234 -22.84 -16.69 -2.27
CA ARG A 234 -21.80 -15.69 -2.09
C ARG A 234 -22.42 -14.32 -1.82
N TRP A 235 -21.65 -13.41 -1.21
CA TRP A 235 -22.09 -12.04 -0.92
C TRP A 235 -21.28 -11.03 -1.74
N GLY A 236 -21.77 -9.80 -1.83
CA GLY A 236 -21.16 -8.80 -2.71
C GLY A 236 -21.62 -8.92 -4.16
N CYS A 237 -22.79 -9.52 -4.40
CA CYS A 237 -23.54 -9.45 -5.65
C CYS A 237 -24.96 -8.95 -5.35
N ASP A 238 -25.59 -8.33 -6.34
CA ASP A 238 -27.04 -8.14 -6.35
C ASP A 238 -27.67 -9.53 -6.28
N GLY A 239 -28.56 -9.77 -5.32
CA GLY A 239 -29.19 -11.08 -5.07
C GLY A 239 -30.15 -11.56 -6.16
N SER A 240 -29.82 -11.38 -7.43
CA SER A 240 -30.57 -11.89 -8.56
C SER A 240 -30.07 -13.29 -8.89
N SER A 241 -30.66 -14.30 -8.26
CA SER A 241 -30.72 -15.67 -8.77
C SER A 241 -32.17 -16.01 -9.06
#